data_AF-A0A7K4IMT0-F1
#
_entry.id   AF-A0A7K4IMT0-F1
#
_cell.length_a   1.000
_cell.length_b   1.000
_cell.length_c   1.000
_cell.angle_alpha   90.00
_cell.angle_beta   90.00
_cell.angle_gamma   90.00
#
_symmetry.space_group_name_H-M   'P 1'
#
loop_
_entity.id
_entity.type
_entity.pdbx_description
1 polymer ?
#
loop_
_entity_poly.entity_id
_entity_poly.type
_entity_poly.pdbx_seq_one_letter_code
_entity_poly.pdbx_strand_id
1 'polypeptide(L)'
;MKILIKYLALTMVLLFSLSLLCIRPATAELSSDINGDGYVNVKDAVILGAAFGSQSGDTNWNPNADLNEDGFVNAQDAMILLSNFGPVL
;
A
#
# COMPACT_ATOMS: atom_id res chain seq x y z
N MET A 1 -3.71 -37.67 -19.49
CA MET A 1 -3.05 -36.41 -19.90
C MET A 1 -3.72 -35.13 -19.38
N LYS A 2 -5.06 -35.05 -19.27
CA LYS A 2 -5.76 -33.83 -18.75
C LYS A 2 -5.46 -33.50 -17.28
N ILE A 3 -5.21 -34.52 -16.45
CA ILE A 3 -4.92 -34.37 -15.01
C ILE A 3 -3.53 -33.73 -14.80
N LEU A 4 -2.52 -34.18 -15.54
CA LEU A 4 -1.15 -33.66 -15.47
C LEU A 4 -1.08 -32.16 -15.83
N ILE A 5 -1.83 -31.74 -16.84
CA ILE A 5 -1.92 -30.33 -17.26
C ILE A 5 -2.57 -29.46 -16.17
N LYS A 6 -3.58 -29.99 -15.44
CA LYS A 6 -4.21 -29.28 -14.32
C LYS A 6 -3.24 -29.05 -13.17
N TYR A 7 -2.44 -30.06 -12.81
CA TYR A 7 -1.44 -29.92 -11.76
C TYR A 7 -0.30 -28.99 -12.18
N LEU A 8 0.13 -29.05 -13.44
CA LEU A 8 1.13 -28.12 -13.98
C LEU A 8 0.62 -26.66 -13.98
N ALA A 9 -0.65 -26.44 -14.36
CA ALA A 9 -1.26 -25.12 -14.29
C ALA A 9 -1.42 -24.63 -12.84
N LEU A 10 -1.83 -25.51 -11.92
CA LEU A 10 -2.00 -25.19 -10.51
C LEU A 10 -0.67 -24.83 -9.84
N THR A 11 0.42 -25.53 -10.15
CA THR A 11 1.75 -25.20 -9.62
C THR A 11 2.27 -23.89 -10.19
N MET A 12 2.01 -23.57 -11.47
CA MET A 12 2.38 -22.26 -12.03
C MET A 12 1.60 -21.10 -11.39
N VAL A 13 0.31 -21.27 -11.10
CA VAL A 13 -0.50 -20.27 -10.38
C VAL A 13 -0.03 -20.11 -8.93
N LEU A 14 0.32 -21.21 -8.24
CA LEU A 14 0.85 -21.18 -6.88
C LEU A 14 2.25 -20.57 -6.81
N LEU A 15 3.12 -20.84 -7.78
CA LEU A 15 4.46 -20.24 -7.85
C LEU A 15 4.41 -18.75 -8.21
N PHE A 16 3.47 -18.36 -9.08
CA PHE A 16 3.24 -16.96 -9.43
C PHE A 16 2.65 -16.17 -8.25
N SER A 17 1.64 -16.71 -7.57
CA SER A 17 1.07 -16.09 -6.37
C SER A 17 2.06 -16.04 -5.20
N LEU A 18 2.91 -17.05 -5.03
CA LEU A 18 4.01 -17.03 -4.05
C LEU A 18 5.08 -16.00 -4.40
N SER A 19 5.36 -15.78 -5.69
CA SER A 19 6.25 -14.69 -6.13
C SER A 19 5.63 -13.31 -5.92
N LEU A 20 4.32 -13.15 -6.13
CA LEU A 20 3.59 -11.91 -5.83
C LEU A 20 3.46 -11.63 -4.34
N LEU A 21 3.45 -12.66 -3.50
CA LEU A 21 3.46 -12.52 -2.04
C LEU A 21 4.81 -11.99 -1.52
N CYS A 22 5.90 -12.26 -2.24
CA CYS A 22 7.27 -11.84 -1.88
C CYS A 22 7.68 -10.52 -2.56
N ILE A 23 7.08 -10.18 -3.70
CA ILE A 23 7.27 -8.89 -4.38
C ILE A 23 6.22 -7.90 -3.86
N ARG A 24 6.27 -7.57 -2.56
CA ARG A 24 5.71 -6.27 -2.15
C ARG A 24 6.73 -5.22 -2.58
N PRO A 25 6.37 -4.25 -3.43
CA PRO A 25 7.33 -3.22 -3.79
C PRO A 25 7.72 -2.47 -2.51
N ALA A 26 8.99 -2.56 -2.10
CA ALA A 26 9.53 -1.87 -0.91
C ALA A 26 9.29 -0.34 -0.94
N THR A 27 9.04 0.21 -2.14
CA THR A 27 8.67 1.62 -2.32
C THR A 27 7.29 1.96 -1.75
N ALA A 28 6.35 1.01 -1.67
CA ALA A 28 5.03 1.24 -1.10
C ALA A 28 5.05 1.23 0.44
N GLU A 29 5.96 0.46 1.05
CA GLU A 29 6.14 0.44 2.50
C GLU A 29 6.77 1.75 2.99
N LEU A 30 7.76 2.30 2.27
CA LEU A 30 8.35 3.60 2.58
C LEU A 30 7.38 4.78 2.40
N SER A 31 6.48 4.75 1.41
CA SER A 31 5.54 5.86 1.23
C SER A 31 4.47 5.92 2.34
N SER A 32 4.12 4.77 2.94
CA SER A 32 3.03 4.66 3.91
C SER A 32 3.41 5.11 5.33
N ASP A 33 4.70 5.29 5.62
CA ASP A 33 5.20 5.88 6.87
C ASP A 33 5.21 7.40 6.77
N ILE A 34 4.02 7.97 6.93
CA ILE A 34 3.74 9.39 6.69
C ILE A 34 4.54 10.28 7.66
N ASN A 35 4.77 9.80 8.89
CA ASN A 35 5.50 10.54 9.91
C ASN A 35 7.00 10.23 9.99
N GLY A 36 7.46 9.18 9.32
CA GLY A 36 8.88 8.80 9.21
C GLY A 36 9.46 8.17 10.49
N ASP A 37 8.63 7.53 11.34
CA ASP A 37 9.11 6.89 12.59
C ASP A 37 9.51 5.41 12.41
N GLY A 38 9.51 4.92 11.17
CA GLY A 38 9.84 3.54 10.84
C GLY A 38 8.70 2.55 11.07
N TYR A 39 7.48 3.03 11.34
CA TYR A 39 6.30 2.19 11.55
C TYR A 39 5.07 2.79 10.89
N VAL A 40 4.44 2.03 9.99
CA VAL A 40 3.11 2.35 9.50
C VAL A 40 2.07 1.93 10.54
N ASN A 41 1.47 2.91 11.22
CA ASN A 41 0.57 2.68 12.34
C ASN A 41 -0.55 3.73 12.43
N VAL A 42 -1.24 3.77 13.59
CA VAL A 42 -2.37 4.69 13.81
C VAL A 42 -1.96 6.17 13.75
N LYS A 43 -0.70 6.51 14.03
CA LYS A 43 -0.20 7.88 13.89
C LYS A 43 -0.27 8.35 12.44
N ASP A 44 0.12 7.49 11.50
CA ASP A 44 0.03 7.77 10.06
C ASP A 44 -1.43 7.90 9.64
N ALA A 45 -2.30 7.03 10.15
CA ALA A 45 -3.74 7.13 9.89
C ALA A 45 -4.35 8.45 10.40
N VAL A 46 -3.87 8.99 11.52
CA VAL A 46 -4.32 10.31 12.04
C VAL A 46 -3.86 11.44 11.10
N ILE A 47 -2.63 11.37 10.58
CA ILE A 47 -2.13 12.38 9.64
C ILE A 47 -2.89 12.31 8.32
N LEU A 48 -3.13 11.11 7.79
CA LEU A 48 -3.95 10.90 6.60
C LEU A 48 -5.37 11.42 6.83
N GLY A 49 -5.97 11.12 7.99
CA GLY A 49 -7.29 11.60 8.37
C GLY A 49 -7.39 13.13 8.44
N ALA A 50 -6.33 13.82 8.87
CA ALA A 50 -6.28 15.28 8.88
C ALA A 50 -6.28 15.90 7.48
N ALA A 51 -5.69 15.20 6.51
CA ALA A 51 -5.63 15.63 5.11
C ALA A 51 -6.78 15.05 4.26
N PHE A 52 -7.63 14.19 4.80
CA PHE A 52 -8.65 13.47 4.03
C PHE A 52 -9.60 14.42 3.27
N GLY A 53 -9.79 14.14 1.98
CA GLY A 53 -10.60 14.94 1.06
C GLY A 53 -9.91 16.16 0.48
N SER A 54 -8.63 16.38 0.77
CA SER A 54 -7.85 17.50 0.22
C SER A 54 -7.12 17.16 -1.07
N GLN A 55 -6.78 18.20 -1.82
CA GLN A 55 -5.90 18.18 -3.00
C GLN A 55 -4.87 19.32 -2.93
N SER A 56 -3.89 19.31 -3.85
CA SER A 56 -2.88 20.38 -3.94
C SER A 56 -3.52 21.77 -3.99
N GLY A 57 -3.11 22.64 -3.06
CA GLY A 57 -3.62 24.00 -2.88
C GLY A 57 -4.60 24.16 -1.73
N ASP A 58 -5.16 23.07 -1.19
CA ASP A 58 -6.02 23.12 -0.02
C ASP A 58 -5.22 23.38 1.27
N THR A 59 -5.85 24.01 2.26
CA THR A 59 -5.17 24.37 3.51
C THR A 59 -4.75 23.15 4.34
N ASN A 60 -5.51 22.06 4.24
CA ASN A 60 -5.22 20.80 4.92
C ASN A 60 -4.48 19.79 4.04
N TRP A 61 -3.98 20.21 2.86
CA TRP A 61 -3.18 19.36 1.99
C TRP A 61 -1.92 18.88 2.71
N ASN A 62 -1.69 17.57 2.66
CA ASN A 62 -0.43 16.97 3.04
C ASN A 62 0.05 16.06 1.90
N PRO A 63 1.14 16.40 1.19
CA PRO A 63 1.63 15.58 0.09
C PRO A 63 2.08 14.18 0.53
N ASN A 64 2.45 13.99 1.80
CA ASN A 64 2.82 12.68 2.31
C ASN A 64 1.60 11.79 2.59
N ALA A 65 0.38 12.34 2.57
CA ALA A 65 -0.86 11.57 2.74
C ALA A 65 -1.47 11.12 1.41
N ASP A 66 -0.96 11.62 0.27
CA ASP A 66 -1.29 11.18 -1.08
C ASP A 66 -0.33 10.04 -1.48
N LEU A 67 -0.71 8.82 -1.09
CA LEU A 67 0.15 7.64 -1.12
C LEU A 67 0.23 6.99 -2.51
N ASN A 68 -0.77 7.26 -3.36
CA ASN A 68 -0.76 6.83 -4.76
C ASN A 68 -0.34 7.93 -5.75
N GLU A 69 -0.04 9.14 -5.25
CA GLU A 69 0.36 10.32 -6.02
C GLU A 69 -0.67 10.71 -7.10
N ASP A 70 -1.97 10.50 -6.82
CA ASP A 70 -3.05 10.85 -7.74
C ASP A 70 -3.53 12.30 -7.59
N GLY A 71 -3.00 13.03 -6.61
CA GLY A 71 -3.31 14.42 -6.31
C GLY A 71 -4.46 14.61 -5.33
N PHE A 72 -5.03 13.52 -4.78
CA PHE A 72 -6.16 13.57 -3.85
C PHE A 72 -5.95 12.63 -2.67
N VAL A 73 -6.00 13.16 -1.44
CA VAL A 73 -6.01 12.30 -0.23
C VAL A 73 -7.41 11.72 -0.05
N ASN A 74 -7.59 10.43 -0.30
CA ASN A 74 -8.89 9.79 -0.32
C ASN A 74 -8.87 8.34 0.22
N ALA A 75 -9.95 7.60 -0.02
CA ALA A 75 -10.09 6.23 0.48
C ALA A 75 -9.06 5.26 -0.13
N GLN A 76 -8.53 5.55 -1.32
CA GLN A 76 -7.47 4.75 -1.94
C GLN A 76 -6.18 4.82 -1.11
N ASP A 77 -5.81 6.00 -0.63
CA ASP A 77 -4.65 6.18 0.25
C ASP A 77 -4.85 5.45 1.57
N ALA A 78 -6.05 5.55 2.16
CA ALA A 78 -6.36 4.81 3.37
C ALA A 78 -6.20 3.28 3.20
N MET A 79 -6.57 2.74 2.02
CA MET A 79 -6.40 1.32 1.71
C MET A 79 -4.92 0.94 1.52
N ILE A 80 -4.10 1.82 0.94
CA ILE A 80 -2.65 1.62 0.81
C ILE A 80 -2.01 1.62 2.20
N LEU A 81 -2.33 2.61 3.03
CA LEU A 81 -1.84 2.72 4.40
C LEU A 81 -2.17 1.46 5.21
N LEU A 82 -3.44 1.02 5.19
CA LEU A 82 -3.89 -0.20 5.86
C LEU A 82 -3.19 -1.46 5.37
N SER A 83 -2.86 -1.52 4.07
CA SER A 83 -2.15 -2.65 3.50
C SER A 83 -0.72 -2.74 4.04
N ASN A 84 -0.10 -1.63 4.43
CA ASN A 84 1.30 -1.58 4.86
C ASN A 84 1.48 -1.51 6.39
N PHE A 85 0.44 -1.74 7.20
CA PHE A 85 0.54 -1.71 8.66
C PHE A 85 1.67 -2.61 9.21
N GLY A 86 2.56 -2.02 10.01
CA GLY A 86 3.69 -2.73 10.60
C GLY A 86 5.01 -1.93 10.55
N PRO A 87 6.12 -2.56 10.93
CA PRO A 87 7.45 -1.96 10.79
C PRO A 87 7.83 -1.79 9.31
N VAL A 88 8.51 -0.68 9.01
CA VAL A 88 9.16 -0.43 7.71
C VAL A 88 10.53 -1.11 7.74
N LEU A 89 10.81 -1.99 6.77
CA LEU A 89 12.05 -2.79 6.69
C LEU A 89 13.18 -2.11 5.92
#